data_AF-A0A7G8HJY9-F1
#
_entry.id   AF-A0A7G8HJY9-F1
#
_cell.length_a   1.000
_cell.length_b   1.000
_cell.length_c   1.000
_cell.angle_alpha   90.00
_cell.angle_beta   90.00
_cell.angle_gamma   90.00
#
_symmetry.space_group_name_H-M   'P 1'
#
loop_
_entity.id
_entity.type
_entity.pdbx_description
1 polymer ?
#
loop_
_entity_poly.entity_id
_entity_poly.type
_entity_poly.pdbx_seq_one_letter_code
_entity_poly.pdbx_strand_id
1 'polypeptide(L)'
;MGPRLRGYWLMTWIGLLANLLALPVIAWGAFQADQSTGLKITNITLAFSLAWPAAIVGIVAAAGLLAQRRWGVILTIVALSMALGGALPYGIVRLVLGPEARTLGFASVSLGLLNVLALVYWCRPAHRRGGRL
;
A
#
# COMPACT_ATOMS: atom_id res chain seq x y z
N MET A 1 -19.26 21.82 -10.76
CA MET A 1 -18.39 20.66 -10.40
C MET A 1 -18.66 20.30 -8.95
N GLY A 2 -19.45 19.25 -8.68
CA GLY A 2 -19.94 18.96 -7.34
C GLY A 2 -18.81 18.55 -6.37
N PRO A 3 -18.94 18.83 -5.06
CA PRO A 3 -17.92 18.55 -4.04
C PRO A 3 -17.47 17.07 -3.96
N ARG A 4 -18.30 16.13 -4.44
CA ARG A 4 -17.98 14.70 -4.51
C ARG A 4 -16.87 14.35 -5.52
N LEU A 5 -16.75 15.10 -6.62
CA LEU A 5 -15.73 14.86 -7.65
C LEU A 5 -14.33 15.33 -7.22
N ARG A 6 -14.25 16.44 -6.46
CA ARG A 6 -12.98 16.96 -5.92
C ARG A 6 -12.34 16.00 -4.91
N GLY A 7 -13.14 15.41 -4.01
CA GLY A 7 -12.64 14.44 -3.04
C GLY A 7 -12.04 13.20 -3.71
N TYR A 8 -12.71 12.70 -4.75
CA TYR A 8 -12.24 11.54 -5.54
C TYR A 8 -10.89 11.80 -6.21
N TRP A 9 -10.76 12.96 -6.87
CA TRP A 9 -9.54 13.36 -7.56
C TRP A 9 -8.37 13.53 -6.57
N LEU A 10 -8.61 14.18 -5.44
CA LEU A 10 -7.59 14.37 -4.41
C LEU A 10 -7.13 13.04 -3.80
N MET A 11 -8.06 12.10 -3.58
CA MET A 11 -7.75 10.76 -3.06
C MET A 11 -6.92 9.93 -4.05
N THR A 12 -7.19 10.04 -5.35
CA THR A 12 -6.38 9.37 -6.39
C THR A 12 -4.96 9.91 -6.48
N TRP A 13 -4.80 11.23 -6.36
CA TRP A 13 -3.47 11.84 -6.32
C TRP A 13 -2.69 11.44 -5.08
N ILE A 14 -3.34 11.40 -3.92
CA ILE A 14 -2.73 10.89 -2.68
C ILE A 14 -2.31 9.42 -2.87
N GLY A 15 -3.16 8.58 -3.46
CA GLY A 15 -2.82 7.18 -3.75
C GLY A 15 -1.65 7.04 -4.71
N LEU A 16 -1.58 7.86 -5.75
CA LEU A 16 -0.45 7.88 -6.69
C LEU A 16 0.84 8.30 -6.00
N LEU A 17 0.80 9.40 -5.25
CA LEU A 17 1.95 9.92 -4.52
C LEU A 17 2.44 8.93 -3.45
N ALA A 18 1.51 8.30 -2.73
CA ALA A 18 1.83 7.29 -1.73
C ALA A 18 2.49 6.05 -2.35
N ASN A 19 1.99 5.53 -3.47
CA ASN A 19 2.63 4.41 -4.16
C ASN A 19 4.00 4.78 -4.75
N LEU A 20 4.15 6.01 -5.26
CA LEU A 20 5.42 6.51 -5.78
C LEU A 20 6.46 6.65 -4.65
N LEU A 21 6.07 7.17 -3.49
CA LEU A 21 6.92 7.27 -2.29
C LEU A 21 7.17 5.92 -1.63
N ALA A 22 6.27 4.94 -1.78
CA ALA A 22 6.48 3.60 -1.26
C ALA A 22 7.71 2.93 -1.89
N LEU A 23 7.98 3.15 -3.17
CA LEU A 23 9.15 2.56 -3.85
C LEU A 23 10.50 2.89 -3.17
N PRO A 24 10.88 4.18 -2.95
CA PRO A 24 12.12 4.52 -2.26
C PRO A 24 12.08 4.13 -0.77
N VAL A 25 10.92 4.18 -0.10
CA VAL A 25 10.80 3.79 1.31
C VAL A 25 11.02 2.28 1.49
N ILE A 26 10.48 1.45 0.58
CA ILE A 26 10.70 0.00 0.58
C ILE A 26 12.17 -0.30 0.28
N ALA A 27 12.78 0.39 -0.69
CA ALA A 27 14.19 0.24 -1.00
C ALA A 27 15.07 0.59 0.21
N TRP A 28 14.78 1.70 0.89
CA TRP A 28 15.47 2.07 2.13
C TRP A 28 15.30 0.99 3.21
N GLY A 29 14.08 0.49 3.41
CA GLY A 29 13.79 -0.58 4.36
C GLY A 29 14.52 -1.89 4.05
N ALA A 30 14.61 -2.26 2.78
CA ALA A 30 15.17 -3.54 2.33
C ALA A 30 16.70 -3.58 2.31
N PHE A 31 17.35 -2.47 1.98
CA PHE A 31 18.80 -2.38 1.83
C PHE A 31 19.53 -1.79 3.04
N GLN A 32 18.87 -1.63 4.19
CA GLN A 32 19.53 -1.20 5.43
C GLN A 32 20.70 -2.14 5.78
N ALA A 33 21.87 -1.55 5.98
CA ALA A 33 23.13 -2.27 6.21
C ALA A 33 23.22 -2.92 7.60
N ASP A 34 22.43 -2.44 8.58
CA ASP A 34 22.60 -2.72 10.01
C ASP A 34 21.68 -3.85 10.54
N GLN A 35 21.21 -4.74 9.67
CA GLN A 35 20.30 -5.84 10.06
C GLN A 35 20.99 -7.20 10.03
N SER A 36 20.58 -8.09 10.95
CA SER A 36 21.05 -9.47 10.98
C SER A 36 20.78 -10.17 9.63
N THR A 37 21.71 -11.06 9.22
CA THR A 37 21.70 -11.69 7.89
C THR A 37 20.37 -12.34 7.53
N GLY A 38 19.68 -12.94 8.51
CA GLY A 38 18.34 -13.51 8.33
C GLY A 38 17.26 -12.48 8.00
N LEU A 39 17.17 -11.37 8.75
CA LEU A 39 16.21 -10.30 8.47
C LEU A 39 16.47 -9.62 7.14
N LYS A 40 17.74 -9.50 6.74
CA LYS A 40 18.13 -8.90 5.46
C LYS A 40 17.60 -9.69 4.27
N ILE A 41 17.77 -11.02 4.28
CA ILE A 41 17.24 -11.89 3.21
C ILE A 41 15.72 -11.78 3.15
N THR A 42 15.03 -11.89 4.30
CA THR A 42 13.57 -11.80 4.34
C THR A 42 13.06 -10.45 3.81
N ASN A 43 13.72 -9.34 4.15
CA ASN A 43 13.33 -8.02 3.62
C ASN A 43 13.45 -7.94 2.11
N ILE A 44 14.56 -8.43 1.57
CA ILE A 44 14.80 -8.39 0.12
C ILE A 44 13.74 -9.26 -0.56
N THR A 45 13.50 -10.48 -0.09
CA THR A 45 12.45 -11.36 -0.64
C THR A 45 11.06 -10.70 -0.59
N LEU A 46 10.68 -10.10 0.54
CA LEU A 46 9.38 -9.42 0.67
C LEU A 46 9.28 -8.17 -0.20
N ALA A 47 10.38 -7.42 -0.34
CA ALA A 47 10.44 -6.24 -1.18
C ALA A 47 10.18 -6.59 -2.65
N PHE A 48 10.85 -7.62 -3.17
CA PHE A 48 10.72 -8.05 -4.56
C PHE A 48 9.41 -8.82 -4.82
N SER A 49 8.94 -9.67 -3.90
CA SER A 49 7.77 -10.51 -4.13
C SER A 49 6.42 -9.83 -3.90
N LEU A 50 6.35 -8.89 -2.94
CA LEU A 50 5.07 -8.33 -2.51
C LEU A 50 5.07 -6.80 -2.58
N ALA A 51 6.08 -6.15 -2.01
CA ALA A 51 6.02 -4.70 -1.78
C ALA A 51 6.14 -3.89 -3.08
N TRP A 52 7.10 -4.21 -3.95
CA TRP A 52 7.24 -3.55 -5.26
C TRP A 52 6.12 -3.91 -6.24
N PRO A 53 5.70 -5.18 -6.43
CA PRO A 53 4.54 -5.50 -7.24
C PRO A 53 3.27 -4.79 -6.77
N ALA A 54 3.02 -4.73 -5.46
CA ALA A 54 1.86 -4.01 -4.91
C ALA A 54 1.92 -2.50 -5.24
N ALA A 55 3.08 -1.86 -5.12
CA ALA A 55 3.26 -0.46 -5.45
C ALA A 55 3.04 -0.18 -6.95
N ILE A 56 3.57 -1.04 -7.84
CA ILE A 56 3.36 -0.93 -9.29
C ILE A 56 1.86 -1.05 -9.62
N VAL A 57 1.18 -2.07 -9.09
CA VAL A 57 -0.27 -2.24 -9.29
C VAL A 57 -1.05 -1.05 -8.73
N GLY A 58 -0.60 -0.47 -7.61
CA GLY A 58 -1.17 0.75 -7.04
C GLY A 58 -1.04 1.98 -7.95
N ILE A 59 0.11 2.16 -8.62
CA ILE A 59 0.31 3.23 -9.62
C ILE A 59 -0.63 3.02 -10.81
N VAL A 60 -0.71 1.78 -11.34
CA VAL A 60 -1.61 1.45 -12.47
C VAL A 60 -3.07 1.67 -12.07
N ALA A 61 -3.44 1.32 -10.83
CA ALA A 61 -4.77 1.55 -10.29
C ALA A 61 -5.12 3.05 -10.22
N ALA A 62 -4.19 3.87 -9.73
CA ALA A 62 -4.35 5.32 -9.69
C ALA A 62 -4.47 5.94 -11.10
N ALA A 63 -3.68 5.46 -12.07
CA ALA A 63 -3.81 5.86 -13.47
C ALA A 63 -5.19 5.48 -14.05
N GLY A 64 -5.68 4.27 -13.75
CA GLY A 64 -7.00 3.81 -14.15
C GLY A 64 -8.13 4.66 -13.55
N LEU A 65 -7.98 5.09 -12.30
CA LEU A 65 -8.94 5.98 -11.64
C LEU A 65 -8.91 7.42 -12.19
N LEU A 66 -7.72 7.96 -12.47
CA LEU A 66 -7.56 9.26 -13.13
C LEU A 66 -8.18 9.26 -14.53
N ALA A 67 -8.06 8.14 -15.26
CA ALA A 67 -8.70 7.92 -16.54
C ALA A 67 -10.20 7.56 -16.44
N GLN A 68 -10.80 7.67 -15.25
CA GLN A 68 -12.21 7.34 -14.95
C GLN A 68 -12.64 5.93 -15.38
N ARG A 69 -11.69 4.99 -15.46
CA ARG A 69 -11.96 3.59 -15.84
C ARG A 69 -12.43 2.79 -14.64
N ARG A 70 -13.53 2.05 -14.81
CA ARG A 70 -14.13 1.19 -13.76
C ARG A 70 -13.15 0.16 -13.17
N TRP A 71 -12.15 -0.25 -13.97
CA TRP A 71 -11.14 -1.23 -13.58
C TRP A 71 -10.14 -0.66 -12.56
N GLY A 72 -9.97 0.66 -12.47
CA GLY A 72 -9.05 1.30 -11.52
C GLY A 72 -9.40 1.02 -10.05
N VAL A 73 -10.71 0.94 -9.73
CA VAL A 73 -11.17 0.57 -8.37
C VAL A 73 -10.79 -0.87 -8.05
N ILE A 74 -10.95 -1.79 -9.00
CA ILE A 74 -10.61 -3.22 -8.82
C ILE A 74 -9.10 -3.36 -8.57
N LEU A 75 -8.28 -2.71 -9.39
CA LEU A 75 -6.83 -2.72 -9.23
C LEU A 75 -6.37 -2.11 -7.92
N THR A 76 -7.08 -1.09 -7.41
CA THR A 76 -6.79 -0.48 -6.10
C THR A 76 -7.02 -1.50 -4.98
N ILE A 77 -8.12 -2.23 -5.03
CA ILE A 77 -8.44 -3.29 -4.06
C ILE A 77 -7.37 -4.41 -4.11
N VAL A 78 -6.95 -4.81 -5.31
CA VAL A 78 -5.90 -5.82 -5.50
C VAL A 78 -4.56 -5.35 -4.93
N ALA A 79 -4.13 -4.14 -5.26
CA ALA A 79 -2.89 -3.55 -4.74
C ALA A 79 -2.89 -3.47 -3.22
N LEU A 80 -3.98 -2.98 -2.62
CA LEU A 80 -4.14 -2.89 -1.17
C LEU A 80 -4.12 -4.28 -0.51
N SER A 81 -4.76 -5.28 -1.14
CA SER A 81 -4.77 -6.65 -0.61
C SER A 81 -3.38 -7.29 -0.63
N MET A 82 -2.61 -7.07 -1.70
CA MET A 82 -1.21 -7.52 -1.79
C MET A 82 -0.33 -6.83 -0.75
N ALA A 83 -0.50 -5.51 -0.57
CA ALA A 83 0.24 -4.76 0.45
C ALA A 83 -0.06 -5.26 1.87
N LEU A 84 -1.33 -5.56 2.17
CA LEU A 84 -1.75 -6.12 3.45
C LEU A 84 -1.19 -7.52 3.71
N GLY A 85 -1.16 -8.37 2.67
CA GLY A 85 -0.61 -9.73 2.75
C GLY A 85 0.88 -9.75 3.11
N GLY A 86 1.64 -8.71 2.76
CA GLY A 86 3.03 -8.57 3.18
C GLY A 86 3.20 -7.84 4.51
N ALA A 87 2.59 -6.65 4.64
CA ALA A 87 2.90 -5.71 5.72
C ALA A 87 2.40 -6.18 7.11
N LEU A 88 1.22 -6.80 7.18
CA LEU A 88 0.65 -7.24 8.46
C LEU A 88 1.40 -8.44 9.06
N PRO A 89 1.53 -9.61 8.39
CA PRO A 89 2.21 -10.75 9.00
C PRO A 89 3.69 -10.43 9.28
N TYR A 90 4.35 -9.71 8.37
CA TYR A 90 5.76 -9.35 8.58
C TYR A 90 5.95 -8.31 9.69
N GLY A 91 5.05 -7.32 9.78
CA GLY A 91 5.06 -6.34 10.86
C GLY A 91 4.87 -6.98 12.24
N ILE A 92 3.96 -7.95 12.35
CA ILE A 92 3.74 -8.71 13.59
C ILE A 92 5.00 -9.48 13.99
N VAL A 93 5.62 -10.20 13.05
CA VAL A 93 6.86 -10.95 13.31
C VAL A 93 7.98 -10.02 13.79
N ARG A 94 8.14 -8.83 13.19
CA ARG A 94 9.12 -7.81 13.64
C ARG A 94 8.86 -7.29 15.05
N LEU A 95 7.60 -7.13 15.46
CA LEU A 95 7.25 -6.69 16.82
C LEU A 95 7.65 -7.71 17.89
N VAL A 96 7.63 -9.00 17.55
CA VAL A 96 7.97 -10.11 18.46
C VAL A 96 9.48 -10.37 18.52
N LEU A 97 10.22 -10.09 17.44
CA LEU A 97 11.66 -10.42 17.31
C LEU A 97 12.61 -9.62 18.21
N GLY A 98 12.20 -8.47 18.75
CA GLY A 98 13.02 -7.72 19.71
C GLY A 98 12.92 -6.19 19.58
N PRO A 99 13.54 -5.43 20.51
CA PRO A 99 13.43 -3.97 20.58
C PRO A 99 14.02 -3.25 19.35
N GLU A 100 15.12 -3.73 18.78
CA GLU A 100 15.77 -3.18 17.57
C GLU A 100 14.85 -3.22 16.33
N ALA A 101 14.06 -4.29 16.20
CA ALA A 101 13.13 -4.47 15.07
C ALA A 101 11.74 -3.85 15.31
N ARG A 102 11.46 -3.42 16.55
CA ARG A 102 10.13 -3.00 17.00
C ARG A 102 9.67 -1.70 16.34
N THR A 103 10.57 -0.74 16.12
CA THR A 103 10.25 0.54 15.45
C THR A 103 9.75 0.33 14.01
N LEU A 104 10.47 -0.47 13.24
CA LEU A 104 10.09 -0.85 11.87
C LEU A 104 8.87 -1.79 11.85
N GLY A 105 8.70 -2.63 12.87
CA GLY A 105 7.50 -3.44 13.08
C GLY A 105 6.25 -2.58 13.30
N PHE A 106 6.33 -1.58 14.20
CA PHE A 106 5.25 -0.61 14.43
C PHE A 106 4.93 0.18 13.17
N ALA A 107 5.94 0.62 12.41
CA ALA A 107 5.74 1.30 11.13
C ALA A 107 4.98 0.40 10.14
N SER A 108 5.38 -0.87 10.02
CA SER A 108 4.74 -1.84 9.13
C SER A 108 3.29 -2.13 9.52
N VAL A 109 3.00 -2.28 10.81
CA VAL A 109 1.64 -2.49 11.32
C VAL A 109 0.77 -1.24 11.15
N SER A 110 1.31 -0.06 11.42
CA SER A 110 0.61 1.22 11.23
C SER A 110 0.27 1.44 9.74
N LEU A 111 1.22 1.13 8.86
CA LEU A 111 1.00 1.16 7.42
C LEU A 111 -0.03 0.11 6.98
N GLY A 112 0.00 -1.08 7.57
CA GLY A 112 -1.03 -2.10 7.40
C GLY A 112 -2.42 -1.57 7.77
N LEU A 113 -2.55 -0.92 8.93
CA LEU A 113 -3.81 -0.33 9.37
C LEU A 113 -4.33 0.74 8.40
N LEU A 114 -3.45 1.63 7.91
CA LEU A 114 -3.79 2.62 6.89
C LEU A 114 -4.27 1.95 5.58
N ASN A 115 -3.62 0.87 5.16
CA ASN A 115 -4.05 0.10 3.99
C ASN A 115 -5.42 -0.57 4.21
N VAL A 116 -5.71 -1.07 5.42
CA VAL A 116 -7.05 -1.59 5.77
C VAL A 116 -8.10 -0.47 5.69
N LEU A 117 -7.83 0.70 6.25
CA LEU A 117 -8.75 1.84 6.19
C LEU A 117 -9.00 2.28 4.74
N ALA A 118 -7.96 2.33 3.92
CA ALA A 118 -8.08 2.60 2.49
C ALA A 118 -8.92 1.52 1.79
N LEU A 119 -8.71 0.24 2.11
CA LEU A 119 -9.48 -0.87 1.54
C LEU A 119 -10.97 -0.77 1.92
N VAL A 120 -11.27 -0.47 3.18
CA VAL A 120 -12.64 -0.25 3.66
C VAL A 120 -13.29 0.92 2.92
N TYR A 121 -12.56 2.03 2.74
CA TYR A 121 -13.05 3.17 1.97
C TYR A 121 -13.41 2.79 0.53
N TRP A 122 -12.49 2.10 -0.17
CA TRP A 122 -12.69 1.69 -1.57
C TRP A 122 -13.71 0.57 -1.75
N CYS A 123 -13.92 -0.27 -0.74
CA CYS A 123 -14.95 -1.31 -0.72
C CYS A 123 -16.37 -0.76 -0.47
N ARG A 124 -16.54 0.50 -0.07
CA ARG A 124 -17.89 1.05 0.19
C ARG A 124 -18.74 1.04 -1.10
N PRO A 125 -19.96 0.45 -1.06
CA PRO A 125 -20.82 0.29 -2.25
C PRO A 125 -21.31 1.61 -2.86
N ALA A 126 -21.17 2.72 -2.13
CA ALA A 126 -21.39 4.07 -2.67
C ALA A 126 -20.51 4.38 -3.90
N HIS A 127 -19.33 3.75 -4.01
CA HIS A 127 -18.42 3.89 -5.15
C HIS A 127 -18.79 2.95 -6.32
N ARG A 128 -19.56 1.88 -6.08
CA ARG A 128 -20.06 0.94 -7.11
C ARG A 128 -21.36 1.40 -7.78
N ARG A 129 -22.18 2.20 -7.10
CA ARG A 129 -23.53 2.60 -7.56
C ARG A 129 -23.62 4.04 -8.10
N GLY A 130 -22.59 4.86 -7.93
CA GLY A 130 -22.52 6.19 -8.52
C GLY A 130 -22.30 6.09 -10.04
N GLY A 131 -23.36 6.38 -10.80
CA GLY A 131 -23.35 6.37 -12.26
C GLY A 131 -22.23 7.25 -12.85
N ARG A 132 -21.83 6.90 -14.08
CA ARG A 132 -20.96 7.65 -15.00
C ARG A 132 -20.17 8.79 -14.34
N LEU A 133 -18.90 8.50 -14.04
CA LEU A 133 -17.87 9.54 -14.06
C LEU A 133 -17.84 10.21 -15.44
#